data_AF-S2ENP5-F1
#
_entry.id   AF-S2ENP5-F1
#
_cell.length_a   1.000
_cell.length_b   1.000
_cell.length_c   1.000
_cell.angle_alpha   90.00
_cell.angle_beta   90.00
_cell.angle_gamma   90.00
#
_symmetry.space_group_name_H-M   'P 1'
#
loop_
_entity.id
_entity.type
_entity.pdbx_description
1 polymer ?
#
loop_
_entity_poly.entity_id
_entity_poly.type
_entity_poly.pdbx_seq_one_letter_code
_entity_poly.pdbx_strand_id
1 'polypeptide(L)' 'MYVEFMVRVEECFECGVKEHDAKLVYTKDKPVLCEKCYKNSSSGKK' A
#
# COMPACT_ATOMS: atom_id res chain seq x y z
N MET A 1 28.23 -2.24 -1.10
CA MET A 1 27.38 -1.07 -0.77
C MET A 1 25.94 -1.56 -0.78
N TYR A 2 25.38 -1.83 0.39
CA TYR A 2 23.94 -2.13 0.50
C TYR A 2 23.22 -0.79 0.32
N VAL A 3 22.65 -0.57 -0.85
CA VAL A 3 21.61 0.44 -1.00
C VAL A 3 20.38 -0.13 -0.30
N GLU A 4 20.29 0.09 1.01
CA GLU A 4 19.02 -0.01 1.73
C GLU A 4 18.13 1.12 1.23
N PHE A 5 17.62 0.94 0.01
CA PHE A 5 16.57 1.76 -0.56
C PHE A 5 15.33 1.38 0.24
N MET A 6 15.18 1.97 1.43
CA MET A 6 13.90 2.09 2.10
C MET A 6 13.02 2.89 1.16
N VAL A 7 12.40 2.19 0.20
CA VAL A 7 11.39 2.75 -0.70
C VAL A 7 10.35 3.35 0.25
N ARG A 8 10.29 4.68 0.37
CA ARG A 8 9.12 5.32 0.96
C ARG A 8 7.99 4.96 0.03
N VAL A 9 7.20 3.96 0.42
CA VAL A 9 6.09 3.48 -0.38
C VAL A 9 4.98 4.52 -0.26
N GLU A 10 5.09 5.58 -1.06
CA GLU A 10 4.12 6.69 -1.18
C GLU A 10 3.00 6.35 -2.20
N GLU A 11 2.93 5.08 -2.60
CA GLU A 11 1.99 4.56 -3.59
C GLU A 11 1.41 3.21 -3.17
N CYS A 12 0.18 2.95 -3.57
CA CYS A 12 -0.47 1.66 -3.34
C CYS A 12 0.27 0.56 -4.10
N PHE A 13 0.65 -0.51 -3.41
CA PHE A 13 1.31 -1.67 -4.00
C PHE A 13 0.47 -2.38 -5.08
N GLU A 14 -0.87 -2.38 -4.94
CA GLU A 14 -1.76 -3.06 -5.89
C GLU A 14 -2.10 -2.24 -7.13
N CYS A 15 -2.26 -0.92 -7.01
CA CYS A 15 -2.73 -0.08 -8.11
C CYS A 15 -1.86 1.13 -8.43
N GLY A 16 -0.75 1.34 -7.72
CA GLY A 16 0.19 2.44 -7.95
C GLY A 16 -0.37 3.84 -7.63
N VAL A 17 -1.57 3.94 -7.04
CA VAL A 17 -2.15 5.26 -6.71
C VAL A 17 -1.35 5.91 -5.58
N LYS A 18 -1.05 7.20 -5.73
CA LYS A 18 -0.30 7.98 -4.74
C LYS A 18 -1.19 8.47 -3.61
N GLU A 19 -0.60 8.79 -2.46
CA GLU A 19 -1.34 9.36 -1.32
C GLU A 19 -2.09 10.66 -1.64
N HIS A 20 -1.61 11.42 -2.62
CA HIS A 20 -2.24 12.66 -3.07
C HIS A 20 -3.57 12.44 -3.81
N ASP A 21 -3.75 11.26 -4.43
CA ASP A 21 -4.94 10.92 -5.22
C ASP A 21 -5.89 10.00 -4.43
N ALA A 22 -5.35 9.16 -3.54
CA ALA A 22 -6.15 8.28 -2.69
C ALA A 22 -5.55 8.08 -1.30
N LYS A 23 -6.42 7.85 -0.31
CA LYS A 23 -6.01 7.52 1.05
C LYS A 23 -5.27 6.18 1.11
N LEU A 24 -3.97 6.23 1.43
CA LEU A 24 -3.15 5.04 1.65
C LEU A 24 -3.31 4.51 3.07
N VAL A 25 -3.35 3.19 3.17
CA VAL A 25 -3.48 2.41 4.39
C VAL A 25 -2.14 1.73 4.62
N TYR A 26 -1.42 2.26 5.60
CA TYR A 26 -0.13 1.75 6.04
C TYR A 26 -0.37 0.75 7.17
N THR A 27 0.07 -0.49 6.98
CA THR A 27 0.06 -1.50 8.05
C THR A 27 1.46 -2.04 8.24
N LYS A 28 1.85 -2.35 9.49
CA LYS A 28 3.22 -2.82 9.79
C LYS A 28 3.58 -4.15 9.14
N ASP A 29 2.59 -4.97 8.80
CA ASP A 29 2.75 -6.36 8.38
C ASP A 29 2.34 -6.60 6.91
N LYS A 30 1.71 -5.61 6.25
CA LYS A 30 1.24 -5.75 4.86
C LYS A 30 1.75 -4.61 4.00
N PRO A 31 1.87 -4.82 2.67
CA PRO A 31 2.17 -3.75 1.74
C PRO A 31 1.20 -2.59 1.90
N VAL A 32 1.68 -1.38 1.60
CA VAL A 32 0.85 -0.17 1.59
C VAL A 32 -0.20 -0.32 0.50
N LEU A 33 -1.46 -0.19 0.88
CA LEU A 33 -2.58 -0.30 -0.05
C LEU A 33 -3.44 0.93 0.06
N CYS A 34 -4.03 1.40 -1.04
CA CYS A 34 -5.07 2.41 -0.97
C CYS A 34 -6.32 1.84 -0.30
N GLU A 35 -7.18 2.71 0.24
CA GLU A 35 -8.41 2.28 0.92
C GLU A 35 -9.27 1.34 0.06
N LYS A 36 -9.27 1.54 -1.25
CA LYS A 36 -10.00 0.73 -2.23
C LYS A 36 -9.44 -0.69 -2.32
N CYS A 37 -8.11 -0.82 -2.49
CA CYS A 37 -7.42 -2.11 -2.50
C CYS A 37 -7.44 -2.78 -1.13
N TYR A 38 -7.33 -2.01 -0.05
CA TYR A 38 -7.42 -2.52 1.32
C TYR A 38 -8.81 -3.11 1.59
N LYS A 39 -9.89 -2.42 1.21
CA LYS A 39 -11.27 -2.95 1.30
C LYS A 39 -11.46 -4.19 0.44
N ASN A 40 -10.91 -4.20 -0.79
CA ASN A 40 -10.99 -5.37 -1.67
C ASN A 40 -10.25 -6.58 -1.09
N SER A 41 -9.03 -6.38 -0.58
CA SER A 41 -8.22 -7.40 0.08
C SER A 41 -8.86 -7.90 1.38
N SER A 42 -9.51 -7.01 2.15
CA SER A 42 -10.18 -7.38 3.40
C SER A 42 -11.50 -8.11 3.18
N SER A 43 -12.15 -8.00 2.02
CA SER A 43 -13.38 -8.71 1.68
C SER A 43 -13.17 -10.16 1.21
N GLY A 44 -11.92 -10.60 1.04
CA GLY A 44 -11.58 -11.91 0.47
C GLY A 44 -11.28 -13.03 1.48
N LYS A 45 -11.58 -12.89 2.77
CA LYS A 45 -11.53 -14.03 3.71
C LYS A 45 -12.88 -14.74 3.73
N LYS A 46 -13.09 -15.66 2.80
CA LYS A 46 -14.04 -16.76 2.95
C LYS A 46 -13.32 -18.07 2.73
#